data_AF-A0A164ZXK3-F1
#
_entry.id   AF-A0A164ZXK3-F1
#
_cell.length_a   1.000
_cell.length_b   1.000
_cell.length_c   1.000
_cell.angle_alpha   90.00
_cell.angle_beta   90.00
_cell.angle_gamma   90.00
#
_symmetry.space_group_name_H-M   'P 1'
#
loop_
_entity.id
_entity.type
_entity.pdbx_description
1 polymer ?
#
loop_
_entity_poly.entity_id
_entity_poly.type
_entity_poly.pdbx_seq_one_letter_code
_entity_poly.pdbx_strand_id
1 'polypeptide(L)'
;MKRPFLLAVFAVLTTSPSLCSHIITDCGGSYVSFSGQSTNSIDITQVPGGSILLSITAINIQPLPVGVVLTKLIRREADDVIVPCLDGFSGSCQIDLCDFMINYPELISIPVAGCPIPPASYVFNSNLVFNELWLPVNGNLQNATYNMRYELKIEQEVVGCFTLPIILSTDGV
;
A
#
# COMPACT_ATOMS: atom_id res chain seq x y z
N MET A 1 -28.12 -12.66 59.79
CA MET A 1 -26.84 -12.22 59.18
C MET A 1 -26.94 -12.39 57.66
N LYS A 2 -26.98 -11.29 56.91
CA LYS A 2 -27.08 -11.28 55.43
C LYS A 2 -25.67 -11.27 54.84
N ARG A 3 -25.29 -12.30 54.06
CA ARG A 3 -24.06 -12.29 53.25
C ARG A 3 -24.30 -11.48 51.98
N PRO A 4 -23.42 -10.55 51.58
CA PRO A 4 -23.54 -9.90 50.29
C PRO A 4 -23.00 -10.85 49.20
N PHE A 5 -23.83 -11.07 48.19
CA PHE A 5 -23.46 -11.73 46.93
C PHE A 5 -22.54 -10.76 46.16
N LEU A 6 -21.26 -11.10 46.04
CA LEU A 6 -20.32 -10.38 45.18
C LEU A 6 -20.64 -10.74 43.72
N LEU A 7 -21.24 -9.80 42.98
CA LEU A 7 -21.29 -9.86 41.53
C LEU A 7 -19.87 -9.66 40.97
N ALA A 8 -19.27 -10.71 40.44
CA ALA A 8 -18.07 -10.61 39.63
C ALA A 8 -18.47 -10.06 38.25
N VAL A 9 -18.20 -8.76 38.03
CA VAL A 9 -18.27 -8.15 36.71
C VAL A 9 -17.02 -8.59 35.95
N PHE A 10 -17.16 -9.53 35.01
CA PHE A 10 -16.13 -9.77 34.01
C PHE A 10 -16.09 -8.56 33.07
N ALA A 11 -15.17 -7.63 33.34
CA ALA A 11 -14.80 -6.60 32.38
C ALA A 11 -14.02 -7.28 31.25
N VAL A 12 -14.71 -7.60 30.15
CA VAL A 12 -14.03 -7.93 28.89
C VAL A 12 -13.40 -6.62 28.41
N LEU A 13 -12.10 -6.47 28.63
CA LEU A 13 -11.29 -5.45 27.97
C LEU A 13 -11.28 -5.78 26.47
N THR A 14 -12.26 -5.26 25.73
CA THR A 14 -12.16 -5.21 24.27
C THR A 14 -11.10 -4.15 23.97
N THR A 15 -9.85 -4.58 23.79
CA THR A 15 -8.81 -3.71 23.24
C THR A 15 -9.25 -3.35 21.84
N SER A 16 -9.76 -2.12 21.66
CA SER A 16 -9.93 -1.57 20.32
C SER A 16 -8.58 -1.66 19.63
N PRO A 17 -8.45 -2.33 18.47
CA PRO A 17 -7.18 -2.36 17.76
C PRO A 17 -6.75 -0.92 17.52
N SER A 18 -5.59 -0.54 18.05
CA SER A 18 -4.98 0.75 17.77
C SER A 18 -4.66 0.76 16.28
N LEU A 19 -5.38 1.58 15.50
CA LEU A 19 -5.08 1.77 14.10
C LEU A 19 -3.66 2.34 13.98
N CYS A 20 -2.75 1.56 13.39
CA CYS A 20 -1.42 2.04 13.05
C CYS A 20 -1.53 2.84 11.75
N SER A 21 -0.92 4.03 11.73
CA SER A 21 -0.85 4.89 10.56
C SER A 21 0.60 5.19 10.25
N HIS A 22 1.04 4.96 9.01
CA HIS A 22 2.38 5.31 8.56
C HIS A 22 2.29 6.36 7.46
N ILE A 23 3.08 7.42 7.59
CA ILE A 23 3.18 8.45 6.55
C ILE A 23 3.99 7.88 5.39
N ILE A 24 3.48 8.02 4.16
CA ILE A 24 4.28 7.69 2.98
C ILE A 24 5.40 8.72 2.83
N THR A 25 6.56 8.31 2.35
CA THR A 25 7.69 9.22 2.15
C THR A 25 7.87 9.51 0.66
N ASP A 26 7.69 10.76 0.24
CA ASP A 26 8.02 11.23 -1.11
C ASP A 26 9.54 11.09 -1.34
N CYS A 27 9.93 10.35 -2.38
CA CYS A 27 11.33 10.13 -2.77
C CYS A 27 11.77 10.99 -3.96
N GLY A 28 10.91 11.93 -4.39
CA GLY A 28 11.21 12.94 -5.40
C GLY A 28 10.77 12.55 -6.81
N GLY A 29 11.13 13.39 -7.76
CA GLY A 29 10.71 13.30 -9.15
C GLY A 29 10.71 14.69 -9.76
N SER A 30 10.56 14.77 -11.08
CA SER A 30 10.65 16.05 -11.77
C SER A 30 9.41 16.92 -11.64
N TYR A 31 8.20 16.35 -11.57
CA TYR A 31 6.97 17.17 -11.56
C TYR A 31 5.70 16.50 -10.99
N VAL A 32 5.83 15.36 -10.32
CA VAL A 32 4.77 14.76 -9.50
C VAL A 32 5.28 14.60 -8.08
N SER A 33 4.59 15.20 -7.12
CA SER A 33 4.84 15.01 -5.69
C SER A 33 3.77 14.14 -5.05
N PHE A 34 4.14 13.46 -3.98
CA PHE A 34 3.27 12.54 -3.27
C PHE A 34 3.14 12.91 -1.79
N SER A 35 1.95 12.70 -1.26
CA SER A 35 1.70 12.78 0.18
C SER A 35 0.58 11.81 0.55
N GLY A 36 0.49 11.42 1.81
CA GLY A 36 -0.54 10.48 2.22
C GLY A 36 -0.13 9.63 3.41
N GLN A 37 -0.94 8.61 3.66
CA GLN A 37 -0.73 7.69 4.75
C GLN A 37 -1.25 6.30 4.40
N SER A 38 -0.64 5.30 5.00
CA SER A 38 -1.20 3.97 5.12
C SER A 38 -1.89 3.83 6.47
N THR A 39 -3.00 3.07 6.51
CA THR A 39 -3.64 2.66 7.75
C THR A 39 -3.76 1.15 7.80
N ASN A 40 -3.48 0.59 8.96
CA ASN A 40 -3.60 -0.84 9.24
C ASN A 40 -4.22 -1.05 10.62
N SER A 41 -4.94 -2.16 10.79
CA SER A 41 -5.51 -2.55 12.08
C SER A 41 -4.45 -2.94 13.10
N ILE A 42 -3.25 -3.29 12.64
CA ILE A 42 -2.09 -3.73 13.41
C ILE A 42 -0.80 -3.25 12.74
N ASP A 43 0.27 -3.07 13.51
CA ASP A 43 1.57 -2.64 12.97
C ASP A 43 2.20 -3.69 12.04
N ILE A 44 1.92 -4.97 12.31
CA ILE A 44 2.41 -6.14 11.57
C ILE A 44 1.27 -6.72 10.74
N THR A 45 1.37 -6.72 9.42
CA THR A 45 0.34 -7.28 8.54
C THR A 45 0.49 -8.78 8.40
N GLN A 46 -0.59 -9.53 8.61
CA GLN A 46 -0.57 -10.98 8.48
C GLN A 46 -0.64 -11.43 7.02
N VAL A 47 0.05 -12.53 6.70
CA VAL A 47 0.02 -13.19 5.41
C VAL A 47 -0.28 -14.69 5.63
N PRO A 48 -1.41 -15.22 5.13
CA PRO A 48 -2.43 -14.54 4.33
C PRO A 48 -3.46 -13.77 5.17
N GLY A 49 -4.22 -12.90 4.52
CA GLY A 49 -5.48 -12.33 5.04
C GLY A 49 -5.38 -10.92 5.62
N GLY A 50 -4.16 -10.40 5.81
CA GLY A 50 -3.95 -9.01 6.18
C GLY A 50 -4.11 -8.06 5.00
N SER A 51 -4.39 -6.80 5.31
CA SER A 51 -4.51 -5.75 4.31
C SER A 51 -4.08 -4.38 4.84
N ILE A 52 -3.54 -3.53 3.97
CA ILE A 52 -3.16 -2.15 4.28
C ILE A 52 -3.98 -1.22 3.39
N LEU A 53 -4.70 -0.28 4.01
CA LEU A 53 -5.38 0.77 3.28
C LEU A 53 -4.39 1.91 3.01
N LEU A 54 -4.23 2.27 1.74
CA LEU A 54 -3.42 3.41 1.31
C LEU A 54 -4.34 4.52 0.86
N SER A 55 -4.09 5.72 1.36
CA SER A 55 -4.68 6.96 0.84
C SER A 55 -3.56 7.90 0.44
N ILE A 56 -3.43 8.13 -0.85
CA ILE A 56 -2.32 8.85 -1.46
C ILE A 56 -2.86 10.02 -2.26
N THR A 57 -2.32 11.19 -2.02
CA THR A 57 -2.50 12.37 -2.87
C THR A 57 -1.28 12.52 -3.76
N ALA A 58 -1.46 12.48 -5.07
CA ALA A 58 -0.46 12.87 -6.05
C ALA A 58 -0.79 14.24 -6.60
N ILE A 59 0.19 15.14 -6.65
CA ILE A 59 0.04 16.46 -7.26
C ILE A 59 0.97 16.50 -8.47
N ASN A 60 0.41 16.57 -9.67
CA ASN A 60 1.18 16.73 -10.90
C ASN A 60 1.03 18.15 -11.43
N ILE A 61 2.16 18.79 -11.74
CA ILE A 61 2.18 20.16 -12.28
C ILE A 61 2.26 20.21 -13.81
N GLN A 62 2.37 19.05 -14.46
CA GLN A 62 2.37 18.88 -15.92
C GLN A 62 1.48 17.70 -16.33
N PRO A 63 0.96 17.70 -17.58
CA PRO A 63 0.18 16.57 -18.07
C PRO A 63 1.01 15.30 -18.12
N LEU A 64 0.48 14.18 -17.62
CA LEU A 64 1.12 12.87 -17.80
C LEU A 64 0.68 12.29 -19.16
N PRO A 65 1.62 11.95 -20.06
CA PRO A 65 1.31 11.45 -21.38
C PRO A 65 0.76 10.03 -21.36
N VAL A 66 0.26 9.58 -22.52
CA VAL A 66 0.00 8.16 -22.77
C VAL A 66 1.31 7.36 -22.61
N GLY A 67 1.23 6.18 -22.00
CA GLY A 67 2.39 5.33 -21.74
C GLY A 67 3.19 5.71 -20.49
N VAL A 68 2.63 6.55 -19.60
CA VAL A 68 3.16 6.71 -18.25
C VAL A 68 3.02 5.40 -17.48
N VAL A 69 4.13 4.91 -16.92
CA VAL A 69 4.22 3.62 -16.24
C VAL A 69 4.37 3.83 -14.74
N LEU A 70 3.50 3.21 -13.96
CA LEU A 70 3.71 3.00 -12.53
C LEU A 70 4.60 1.76 -12.34
N THR A 71 5.81 1.98 -11.85
CA THR A 71 6.73 0.92 -11.43
C THR A 71 6.62 0.72 -9.93
N LYS A 72 6.30 -0.51 -9.51
CA LYS A 72 6.35 -0.96 -8.12
C LYS A 72 7.60 -1.80 -7.92
N LEU A 73 8.37 -1.51 -6.88
CA LEU A 73 9.51 -2.29 -6.46
C LEU A 73 9.37 -2.58 -4.97
N ILE A 74 9.24 -3.85 -4.63
CA ILE A 74 9.08 -4.30 -3.25
C ILE A 74 10.27 -5.18 -2.91
N ARG A 75 11.04 -4.73 -1.92
CA ARG A 75 12.27 -5.37 -1.49
C ARG A 75 12.19 -5.70 -0.01
N ARG A 76 12.54 -6.93 0.36
CA ARG A 76 12.72 -7.30 1.76
C ARG A 76 14.05 -6.76 2.26
N GLU A 77 14.06 -6.11 3.42
CA GLU A 77 15.25 -5.42 3.91
C GLU A 77 16.33 -6.38 4.44
N ALA A 78 15.94 -7.55 4.94
CA ALA A 78 16.86 -8.48 5.58
C ALA A 78 17.87 -9.14 4.60
N ASP A 79 17.46 -9.36 3.36
CA ASP A 79 18.21 -10.16 2.37
C ASP A 79 18.11 -9.62 0.95
N ASP A 80 17.53 -8.43 0.76
CA ASP A 80 17.41 -7.74 -0.52
C ASP A 80 16.61 -8.47 -1.60
N VAL A 81 15.83 -9.49 -1.20
CA VAL A 81 14.98 -10.23 -2.13
C VAL A 81 13.88 -9.32 -2.67
N ILE A 82 13.79 -9.25 -4.00
CA ILE A 82 12.74 -8.56 -4.72
C ILE A 82 11.53 -9.47 -4.83
N VAL A 83 10.37 -9.00 -4.37
CA VAL A 83 9.10 -9.70 -4.56
C VAL A 83 8.77 -9.66 -6.04
N PRO A 84 8.66 -10.78 -6.76
CA PRO A 84 8.33 -10.78 -8.18
C PRO A 84 6.95 -10.17 -8.42
N CYS A 85 6.65 -9.77 -9.66
CA CYS A 85 5.28 -9.41 -10.01
C CYS A 85 4.39 -10.66 -9.88
N LEU A 86 3.44 -10.60 -8.96
CA LEU A 86 2.40 -11.57 -8.73
C LEU A 86 1.15 -11.02 -9.43
N ASP A 87 0.35 -11.86 -10.08
CA ASP A 87 -0.97 -11.52 -10.68
C ASP A 87 -1.05 -10.32 -11.65
N GLY A 88 0.09 -9.71 -12.02
CA GLY A 88 0.14 -8.51 -12.87
C GLY A 88 -0.01 -7.20 -12.09
N PHE A 89 -0.28 -7.25 -10.78
CA PHE A 89 -0.47 -6.05 -9.95
C PHE A 89 0.24 -6.13 -8.60
N SER A 90 0.20 -7.29 -7.93
CA SER A 90 0.80 -7.54 -6.63
C SER A 90 2.33 -7.72 -6.74
N GLY A 91 3.11 -7.36 -5.71
CA GLY A 91 4.58 -7.47 -5.81
C GLY A 91 5.24 -6.34 -6.62
N SER A 92 6.40 -6.64 -7.22
CA SER A 92 7.15 -5.67 -8.05
C SER A 92 6.73 -5.73 -9.51
N CYS A 93 5.74 -4.91 -9.88
CA CYS A 93 5.14 -4.87 -11.22
C CYS A 93 5.39 -3.55 -11.95
N GLN A 94 5.28 -3.58 -13.28
CA GLN A 94 5.14 -2.38 -14.10
C GLN A 94 3.71 -2.34 -14.64
N ILE A 95 3.04 -1.21 -14.46
CA ILE A 95 1.63 -1.04 -14.78
C ILE A 95 1.53 0.20 -15.68
N ASP A 96 0.93 0.08 -16.85
CA ASP A 96 0.52 1.25 -17.63
C ASP A 96 -0.59 1.96 -16.86
N LEU A 97 -0.31 3.19 -16.41
CA LEU A 97 -1.23 3.90 -15.54
C LEU A 97 -2.51 4.30 -16.28
N CYS A 98 -2.41 4.59 -17.58
CA CYS A 98 -3.56 4.96 -18.42
C CYS A 98 -4.53 3.78 -18.55
N ASP A 99 -3.99 2.61 -18.89
CA ASP A 99 -4.78 1.39 -19.01
C ASP A 99 -5.37 0.97 -17.66
N PHE A 100 -4.61 1.12 -16.58
CA PHE A 100 -5.09 0.82 -15.23
C PHE A 100 -6.26 1.71 -14.82
N MET A 101 -6.18 3.02 -15.09
CA MET A 101 -7.26 3.97 -14.81
C MET A 101 -8.54 3.67 -15.59
N ILE A 102 -8.43 3.19 -16.83
CA ILE A 102 -9.58 2.82 -17.67
C ILE A 102 -10.25 1.55 -17.14
N ASN A 103 -9.45 0.56 -16.73
CA ASN A 103 -9.96 -0.74 -16.31
C ASN A 103 -10.43 -0.79 -14.85
N TYR A 104 -9.92 0.09 -13.99
CA TYR A 104 -10.24 0.17 -12.54
C TYR A 104 -10.62 1.58 -12.09
N PRO A 105 -11.64 2.22 -12.70
CA PRO A 105 -12.01 3.60 -12.44
C PRO A 105 -12.50 3.86 -11.00
N GLU A 106 -12.95 2.83 -10.28
CA GLU A 106 -13.42 2.92 -8.89
C GLU A 106 -12.32 3.11 -7.85
N LEU A 107 -11.08 2.73 -8.18
CA LEU A 107 -9.93 2.85 -7.27
C LEU A 107 -9.31 4.25 -7.29
N ILE A 108 -9.77 5.09 -8.23
CA ILE A 108 -9.14 6.35 -8.56
C ILE A 108 -10.23 7.42 -8.60
N SER A 109 -10.22 8.32 -7.62
CA SER A 109 -11.14 9.47 -7.59
C SER A 109 -10.70 10.56 -8.57
N ILE A 110 -10.63 10.21 -9.86
CA ILE A 110 -10.39 11.13 -10.97
C ILE A 110 -11.71 11.24 -11.76
N PRO A 111 -12.20 12.46 -12.07
CA PRO A 111 -13.28 12.60 -13.04
C PRO A 111 -12.79 12.07 -14.39
N VAL A 112 -13.28 10.88 -14.76
CA VAL A 112 -12.91 10.06 -15.93
C VAL A 112 -12.07 10.81 -16.97
N ALA A 113 -10.76 10.83 -16.76
CA ALA A 113 -9.82 11.44 -17.69
C ALA A 113 -8.95 10.32 -18.22
N GLY A 114 -9.25 9.90 -19.46
CA GLY A 114 -8.30 9.14 -20.24
C GLY A 114 -7.00 9.92 -20.41
N CYS A 115 -5.95 9.24 -20.83
CA CYS A 115 -4.68 9.92 -21.05
C CYS A 115 -4.74 10.90 -22.26
N PRO A 116 -4.02 12.03 -22.21
CA PRO A 116 -3.09 12.44 -21.15
C PRO A 116 -3.80 12.92 -19.87
N ILE A 117 -3.24 12.56 -18.70
CA ILE A 117 -3.78 12.95 -17.40
C ILE A 117 -3.44 14.43 -17.17
N PRO A 118 -4.43 15.33 -16.98
CA PRO A 118 -4.15 16.75 -16.84
C PRO A 118 -3.39 17.09 -15.55
N PRO A 119 -2.77 18.27 -15.44
CA PRO A 119 -2.20 18.76 -14.18
C PRO A 119 -3.31 18.98 -13.14
N ALA A 120 -3.26 18.30 -12.00
CA ALA A 120 -4.17 18.49 -10.90
C ALA A 120 -3.63 17.88 -9.59
N SER A 121 -4.50 17.84 -8.57
CA SER A 121 -4.32 17.03 -7.39
C SER A 121 -5.26 15.83 -7.49
N TYR A 122 -4.71 14.63 -7.29
CA TYR A 122 -5.43 13.37 -7.44
C TYR A 122 -5.31 12.54 -6.18
N VAL A 123 -6.44 11.98 -5.73
CA VAL A 123 -6.48 11.09 -4.57
C VAL A 123 -6.68 9.65 -5.06
N PHE A 124 -5.80 8.77 -4.60
CA PHE A 124 -5.80 7.34 -4.86
C PHE A 124 -6.05 6.61 -3.54
N ASN A 125 -7.09 5.78 -3.51
CA ASN A 125 -7.35 4.91 -2.37
C ASN A 125 -7.18 3.48 -2.84
N SER A 126 -6.24 2.76 -2.22
CA SER A 126 -5.93 1.38 -2.59
C SER A 126 -5.95 0.49 -1.36
N ASN A 127 -6.46 -0.71 -1.51
CA ASN A 127 -6.35 -1.73 -0.47
C ASN A 127 -5.29 -2.75 -0.92
N LEU A 128 -4.12 -2.72 -0.28
CA LEU A 128 -3.08 -3.72 -0.50
C LEU A 128 -3.47 -4.99 0.26
N VAL A 129 -3.75 -6.07 -0.47
CA VAL A 129 -4.15 -7.35 0.12
C VAL A 129 -2.99 -8.33 0.06
N PHE A 130 -2.67 -8.95 1.19
CA PHE A 130 -1.62 -9.95 1.29
C PHE A 130 -2.25 -11.33 1.42
N ASN A 131 -2.52 -11.97 0.28
CA ASN A 131 -3.15 -13.29 0.18
C ASN A 131 -2.10 -14.42 0.11
N GLU A 132 -2.56 -15.64 -0.18
CA GLU A 132 -1.70 -16.83 -0.28
C GLU A 132 -0.60 -16.73 -1.34
N LEU A 133 -0.74 -15.87 -2.36
CA LEU A 133 0.30 -15.66 -3.39
C LEU A 133 1.58 -15.06 -2.81
N TRP A 134 1.49 -14.43 -1.65
CA TRP A 134 2.62 -13.87 -0.94
C TRP A 134 3.38 -14.91 -0.11
N LEU A 135 2.79 -16.07 0.19
CA LEU A 135 3.42 -17.12 1.01
C LEU A 135 4.73 -17.65 0.42
N PRO A 136 4.85 -17.94 -0.90
CA PRO A 136 6.12 -18.41 -1.47
C PRO A 136 7.25 -17.38 -1.37
N VAL A 137 6.90 -16.09 -1.32
CA VAL A 137 7.87 -15.00 -1.22
C VAL A 137 8.22 -14.70 0.23
N ASN A 138 7.24 -14.76 1.11
CA ASN A 138 7.37 -14.46 2.53
C ASN A 138 7.85 -15.67 3.35
N GLY A 139 7.76 -16.90 2.84
CA GLY A 139 8.18 -18.12 3.53
C GLY A 139 7.50 -18.29 4.90
N ASN A 140 8.26 -18.75 5.91
CA ASN A 140 7.84 -18.77 7.31
C ASN A 140 8.41 -17.56 8.09
N LEU A 141 8.47 -16.39 7.46
CA LEU A 141 9.11 -15.23 8.06
C LEU A 141 8.22 -14.56 9.11
N GLN A 142 8.90 -14.21 10.20
CA GLN A 142 8.36 -13.55 11.37
C GLN A 142 8.73 -12.08 11.31
N ASN A 143 7.73 -11.19 11.25
CA ASN A 143 7.92 -9.73 11.28
C ASN A 143 8.98 -9.22 10.29
N ALA A 144 8.92 -9.67 9.03
CA ALA A 144 9.84 -9.25 7.99
C ALA A 144 9.49 -7.84 7.49
N THR A 145 10.48 -6.95 7.50
CA THR A 145 10.35 -5.59 6.94
C THR A 145 10.53 -5.60 5.43
N TYR A 146 9.62 -4.93 4.74
CA TYR A 146 9.67 -4.68 3.31
C TYR A 146 9.63 -3.18 3.05
N ASN A 147 10.44 -2.72 2.11
CA ASN A 147 10.34 -1.38 1.57
C ASN A 147 9.65 -1.46 0.20
N MET A 148 8.49 -0.83 0.10
CA MET A 148 7.75 -0.68 -1.15
C MET A 148 8.08 0.69 -1.74
N ARG A 149 8.68 0.70 -2.93
CA ARG A 149 8.96 1.90 -3.71
C ARG A 149 8.06 1.94 -4.92
N TYR A 150 7.41 3.08 -5.13
CA TYR A 150 6.52 3.35 -6.24
C TYR A 150 7.10 4.51 -7.04
N GLU A 151 7.25 4.33 -8.34
CA GLU A 151 7.78 5.35 -9.26
C GLU A 151 6.82 5.53 -10.41
N LEU A 152 6.43 6.77 -10.71
CA LEU A 152 5.84 7.12 -11.99
C LEU A 152 6.96 7.44 -12.97
N LYS A 153 6.94 6.75 -14.12
CA LYS A 153 7.93 6.88 -15.17
C LYS A 153 7.32 7.28 -16.49
N ILE A 154 8.00 8.18 -17.18
CA ILE A 154 7.74 8.46 -18.59
C ILE A 154 9.02 8.11 -19.32
N GLU A 155 8.92 7.13 -20.20
CA GLU A 155 10.08 6.45 -20.79
C GLU A 155 11.01 5.89 -19.70
N GLN A 156 12.11 6.57 -19.38
CA GLN A 156 13.06 6.19 -18.32
C GLN A 156 13.17 7.24 -17.20
N GLU A 157 12.52 8.39 -17.34
CA GLU A 157 12.56 9.46 -16.34
C GLU A 157 11.57 9.18 -15.21
N VAL A 158 12.04 9.26 -13.96
CA VAL A 158 11.17 9.22 -12.78
C VAL A 158 10.56 10.60 -12.57
N VAL A 159 9.27 10.72 -12.84
CA VAL A 159 8.54 11.99 -12.73
C VAL A 159 7.88 12.18 -11.38
N GLY A 160 7.73 11.11 -10.61
CA GLY A 160 7.37 11.12 -9.19
C GLY A 160 7.69 9.80 -8.51
N CYS A 161 7.88 9.83 -7.20
CA CYS A 161 8.28 8.66 -6.41
C CYS A 161 7.73 8.75 -4.99
N PHE A 162 7.25 7.64 -4.44
CA PHE A 162 7.07 7.51 -2.99
C PHE A 162 7.49 6.14 -2.48
N THR A 163 7.78 6.07 -1.18
CA THR A 163 8.11 4.84 -0.47
C THR A 163 7.19 4.61 0.72
N LEU A 164 6.99 3.33 1.03
CA LEU A 164 6.20 2.86 2.16
C LEU A 164 6.90 1.64 2.77
N PRO A 165 7.44 1.76 4.00
CA PRO A 165 7.87 0.59 4.75
C PRO A 165 6.66 -0.14 5.31
N ILE A 166 6.68 -1.47 5.26
CA ILE A 166 5.67 -2.34 5.86
C ILE A 166 6.34 -3.51 6.57
N ILE A 167 5.66 -4.07 7.57
CA ILE A 167 6.09 -5.30 8.24
C ILE A 167 5.06 -6.38 7.93
N LEU A 168 5.52 -7.53 7.44
CA LEU A 168 4.70 -8.70 7.14
C LEU A 168 5.10 -9.87 8.05
N SER A 169 4.13 -10.63 8.54
CA SER A 169 4.37 -11.89 9.25
C SER A 169 3.48 -13.00 8.71
N THR A 170 3.95 -14.25 8.77
CA THR A 170 3.17 -15.45 8.45
C THR A 170 2.69 -16.19 9.70
N ASP A 171 2.65 -15.52 10.86
CA ASP A 171 2.23 -16.10 12.13
C ASP A 171 0.82 -16.69 12.09
N GLY A 172 0.69 -17.99 12.36
CA GLY A 172 -0.60 -18.64 12.61
C GLY A 172 -1.16 -19.49 11.48
N VAL A 173 -0.34 -19.90 10.50
CA VAL A 173 -0.64 -21.10 9.67
C VAL A 173 0.00 -22.33 10.29
#